data_AF-A0A126QZA0-F1
#
_entry.id   AF-A0A126QZA0-F1
#
_cell.length_a   1.000
_cell.length_b   1.000
_cell.length_c   1.000
_cell.angle_alpha   90.00
_cell.angle_beta   90.00
_cell.angle_gamma   90.00
#
_symmetry.space_group_name_H-M   'P 1'
#
loop_
_entity.id
_entity.type
_entity.pdbx_description
1 polymer ?
#
loop_
_entity_poly.entity_id
_entity_poly.type
_entity_poly.pdbx_seq_one_letter_code
_entity_poly.pdbx_strand_id
1 'polypeptide(L)'
;MFNLALWVYVGLALAIFGSIATVWGPGVKDPVIRTINTEVASVGVSLILLTYNSTLALLTLIATTIIVTLILFRAIARLEEIGADV
;
A
#
# COMPACT_ATOMS: atom_id res chain seq x y z
N MET A 1 -17.46 21.33 9.08
CA MET A 1 -17.93 19.97 8.72
C MET A 1 -16.98 19.41 7.68
N PHE A 2 -16.34 18.27 7.96
CA PHE A 2 -15.46 17.61 6.98
C PHE A 2 -16.27 17.18 5.76
N ASN A 3 -15.78 17.46 4.55
CA ASN A 3 -16.42 17.02 3.32
C ASN A 3 -16.05 15.55 3.05
N LEU A 4 -16.95 14.62 3.39
CA LEU A 4 -16.78 13.18 3.17
C LEU A 4 -16.48 12.85 1.70
N ALA A 5 -17.04 13.59 0.75
CA ALA A 5 -16.78 13.36 -0.68
C ALA A 5 -15.31 13.64 -1.05
N LEU A 6 -14.69 14.66 -0.45
CA LEU A 6 -13.27 14.97 -0.68
C LEU A 6 -12.37 13.78 -0.28
N TRP A 7 -12.66 13.13 0.84
CA TRP A 7 -11.89 11.97 1.32
C TRP A 7 -12.03 10.76 0.42
N VAL A 8 -13.20 10.52 -0.17
CA VAL A 8 -13.38 9.48 -1.18
C VAL A 8 -12.53 9.78 -2.41
N TYR A 9 -12.54 11.02 -2.91
CA TYR A 9 -11.72 11.39 -4.07
C TYR A 9 -10.22 11.29 -3.80
N VAL A 10 -9.76 11.72 -2.62
CA VAL A 10 -8.36 11.58 -2.20
C VAL A 10 -8.00 10.10 -2.06
N GLY A 11 -8.86 9.29 -1.44
CA GLY A 11 -8.66 7.84 -1.32
C GLY A 11 -8.58 7.16 -2.68
N LEU A 12 -9.44 7.54 -3.62
CA LEU A 12 -9.42 7.03 -5.00
C LEU A 12 -8.13 7.44 -5.73
N ALA A 13 -7.71 8.70 -5.59
CA ALA A 13 -6.48 9.19 -6.20
C ALA A 13 -5.26 8.44 -5.64
N LEU A 14 -5.18 8.25 -4.32
CA LEU A 14 -4.09 7.51 -3.69
C LEU A 14 -4.09 6.02 -4.10
N ALA A 15 -5.26 5.40 -4.21
CA ALA A 15 -5.37 4.01 -4.69
C ALA A 15 -4.85 3.87 -6.13
N ILE A 16 -5.24 4.79 -7.02
CA ILE A 16 -4.84 4.76 -8.43
C ILE A 16 -3.35 5.09 -8.58
N PHE A 17 -2.91 6.24 -8.08
CA PHE A 17 -1.52 6.68 -8.21
C PHE A 17 -0.55 5.79 -7.43
N GLY A 18 -0.95 5.32 -6.23
CA GLY A 18 -0.19 4.35 -5.46
C GLY A 18 0.02 3.06 -6.25
N SER A 19 -1.03 2.52 -6.86
CA SER A 19 -0.94 1.31 -7.69
C SER A 19 -0.01 1.50 -8.89
N ILE A 20 -0.12 2.63 -9.60
CA ILE A 20 0.78 2.96 -10.72
C ILE A 20 2.22 3.11 -10.23
N ALA A 21 2.42 3.74 -9.06
CA ALA A 21 3.74 3.93 -8.46
C ALA A 21 4.41 2.60 -8.07
N THR A 22 3.67 1.52 -7.86
CA THR A 22 4.27 0.18 -7.62
C THR A 22 4.95 -0.41 -8.87
N VAL A 23 4.61 0.06 -10.07
CA VAL A 23 5.13 -0.48 -11.33
C VAL A 23 6.02 0.54 -12.05
N TRP A 24 5.63 1.80 -12.08
CA TRP A 24 6.32 2.89 -12.80
C TRP A 24 6.67 4.09 -11.90
N GLY A 25 6.59 3.92 -10.58
CA GLY A 25 6.94 4.97 -9.64
C GLY A 25 8.44 5.21 -9.47
N PRO A 26 8.80 6.21 -8.67
CA PRO A 26 10.18 6.45 -8.30
C PRO A 26 10.75 5.26 -7.51
N GLY A 27 11.97 4.86 -7.85
CA GLY A 27 12.71 3.84 -7.11
C GLY A 27 12.18 2.40 -7.22
N VAL A 28 11.27 2.10 -8.16
CA VAL A 28 10.66 0.75 -8.32
C VAL A 28 11.66 -0.38 -8.62
N LYS A 29 12.87 -0.04 -9.04
CA LYS A 29 13.96 -1.02 -9.21
C LYS A 29 14.40 -1.63 -7.88
N ASP A 30 14.29 -0.89 -6.78
CA ASP A 30 14.58 -1.41 -5.45
C ASP A 30 13.32 -2.14 -4.92
N PRO A 31 13.40 -3.45 -4.62
CA PRO A 31 12.27 -4.22 -4.10
C PRO A 31 11.69 -3.67 -2.78
N VAL A 32 12.50 -3.02 -1.95
CA VAL A 32 12.06 -2.40 -0.69
C VAL A 32 11.18 -1.19 -1.00
N ILE A 33 11.66 -0.29 -1.86
CA ILE A 33 10.92 0.91 -2.27
C ILE A 33 9.64 0.51 -3.00
N ARG A 34 9.72 -0.52 -3.86
CA ARG A 34 8.55 -1.06 -4.55
C ARG A 34 7.49 -1.57 -3.58
N THR A 35 7.90 -2.26 -2.52
CA THR A 35 6.98 -2.70 -1.45
C THR A 35 6.33 -1.51 -0.75
N ILE A 36 7.12 -0.50 -0.39
CA ILE A 36 6.60 0.72 0.25
C ILE A 36 5.59 1.46 -0.66
N ASN A 37 5.82 1.49 -1.97
CA ASN A 37 4.87 2.11 -2.91
C ASN A 37 3.49 1.44 -2.89
N THR A 38 3.41 0.14 -2.55
CA THR A 38 2.12 -0.57 -2.43
C THR A 38 1.29 -0.10 -1.23
N GLU A 39 1.95 0.37 -0.17
CA GLU A 39 1.30 0.90 1.03
C GLU A 39 0.50 2.17 0.73
N VAL A 40 0.96 3.00 -0.23
CA VAL A 40 0.24 4.20 -0.65
C VAL A 40 -1.14 3.86 -1.19
N ALA A 41 -1.24 2.77 -1.96
CA ALA A 41 -2.53 2.28 -2.45
C ALA A 41 -3.41 1.77 -1.31
N SER A 42 -2.83 1.04 -0.34
CA SER A 42 -3.54 0.55 0.85
C SER A 42 -4.10 1.69 1.71
N VAL A 43 -3.35 2.78 1.88
CA VAL A 43 -3.82 3.99 2.56
C VAL A 43 -5.01 4.62 1.82
N GLY A 44 -4.97 4.65 0.49
CA GLY A 44 -6.09 5.14 -0.32
C GLY A 44 -7.38 4.34 -0.10
N VAL A 45 -7.29 3.01 -0.10
CA VAL A 45 -8.43 2.12 0.19
C VAL A 45 -8.92 2.30 1.64
N SER A 46 -7.99 2.47 2.58
CA SER A 46 -8.32 2.71 4.00
C SER A 46 -9.15 3.99 4.20
N LEU A 47 -8.83 5.07 3.49
CA LEU A 47 -9.62 6.32 3.53
C LEU A 47 -11.05 6.15 2.99
N ILE A 48 -11.21 5.33 1.94
CA ILE A 48 -12.53 5.00 1.39
C ILE A 48 -13.34 4.22 2.43
N LEU A 49 -12.77 3.18 3.03
CA LEU A 49 -13.44 2.36 4.06
C LEU A 49 -13.81 3.18 5.30
N LEU A 50 -12.95 4.13 5.69
CA LEU A 50 -13.22 5.06 6.80
C LEU A 50 -14.42 5.96 6.49
N THR A 51 -14.54 6.45 5.26
CA THR A 51 -15.67 7.29 4.82
C THR A 51 -16.99 6.53 4.89
N TYR A 52 -17.00 5.24 4.55
CA TYR A 52 -18.18 4.38 4.63
C TYR A 52 -18.40 3.72 6.00
N ASN A 53 -17.65 4.13 7.04
CA ASN A 53 -17.72 3.56 8.39
C ASN A 53 -17.62 2.01 8.41
N SER A 54 -16.83 1.45 7.50
CA SER A 54 -16.65 0.01 7.34
C SER A 54 -15.49 -0.50 8.21
N THR A 55 -15.63 -0.34 9.54
CA THR A 55 -14.54 -0.54 10.51
C THR A 55 -13.94 -1.94 10.49
N LEU A 56 -14.76 -2.98 10.35
CA LEU A 56 -14.30 -4.37 10.25
C LEU A 56 -13.38 -4.56 9.04
N ALA A 57 -13.80 -4.10 7.86
CA ALA A 57 -13.01 -4.18 6.64
C ALA A 57 -11.72 -3.36 6.74
N LEU A 58 -11.79 -2.17 7.34
CA LEU A 58 -10.63 -1.29 7.56
C LEU A 58 -9.58 -1.97 8.43
N LEU A 59 -9.97 -2.53 9.58
CA LEU A 59 -9.05 -3.19 10.50
C LEU A 59 -8.44 -4.44 9.87
N THR A 60 -9.23 -5.23 9.16
CA THR A 60 -8.73 -6.39 8.42
C THR A 60 -7.71 -5.97 7.37
N LEU A 61 -8.01 -4.94 6.57
CA LEU A 61 -7.08 -4.43 5.56
C LEU A 61 -5.76 -4.00 6.22
N ILE A 62 -5.80 -3.18 7.26
CA ILE A 62 -4.59 -2.70 7.94
C ILE A 62 -3.78 -3.88 8.50
N ALA A 63 -4.42 -4.82 9.19
CA ALA A 63 -3.75 -5.98 9.78
C ALA A 63 -3.12 -6.87 8.70
N THR A 64 -3.85 -7.18 7.64
CA THR A 64 -3.34 -7.99 6.53
C THR A 64 -2.21 -7.29 5.79
N THR A 65 -2.32 -5.98 5.55
CA THR A 65 -1.27 -5.23 4.85
C THR A 65 0.03 -5.33 5.66
N ILE A 66 0.01 -5.00 6.96
CA ILE A 66 1.18 -5.10 7.84
C ILE A 66 1.81 -6.51 7.80
N ILE A 67 1.00 -7.56 7.90
CA ILE A 67 1.50 -8.94 7.85
C ILE A 67 2.17 -9.23 6.51
N VAL A 68 1.54 -8.84 5.40
CA VAL A 68 2.08 -9.04 4.05
C VAL A 68 3.38 -8.26 3.86
N THR A 69 3.46 -7.00 4.28
CA THR A 69 4.68 -6.17 4.19
C THR A 69 5.84 -6.82 4.95
N LEU A 70 5.60 -7.36 6.16
CA LEU A 70 6.61 -8.07 6.93
C LEU A 70 7.10 -9.33 6.24
N ILE A 71 6.19 -10.10 5.63
CA ILE A 71 6.55 -11.30 4.85
C ILE A 71 7.36 -10.91 3.60
N LEU A 72 6.97 -9.85 2.90
CA LEU A 72 7.67 -9.35 1.72
C LEU A 72 9.08 -8.86 2.07
N PHE A 73 9.25 -8.08 3.15
CA PHE A 73 10.60 -7.68 3.58
C PHE A 73 11.49 -8.86 3.95
N ARG A 74 10.94 -9.88 4.61
CA ARG A 74 11.69 -11.11 4.88
C ARG A 74 12.07 -11.84 3.58
N ALA A 75 11.19 -11.86 2.59
CA ALA A 75 11.48 -12.46 1.30
C ALA A 75 12.56 -11.68 0.54
N ILE A 76 12.48 -10.34 0.52
CA ILE A 76 13.46 -9.45 -0.11
C ILE A 76 14.84 -9.63 0.51
N ALA A 77 14.95 -9.56 1.84
CA ALA A 77 16.23 -9.75 2.54
C ALA A 77 16.87 -11.10 2.20
N ARG A 78 16.07 -12.17 2.11
CA ARG A 78 16.56 -13.50 1.76
C ARG A 78 17.00 -13.61 0.29
N LEU A 79 16.37 -12.88 -0.63
CA LEU A 79 16.79 -12.84 -2.04
C LEU A 79 18.12 -12.11 -2.19
N GLU A 80 18.28 -11.01 -1.45
CA GLU A 80 19.53 -10.25 -1.38
C GLU A 80 20.68 -11.11 -0.83
N GLU A 81 20.45 -11.88 0.23
CA GLU A 81 21.44 -12.82 0.82
C GLU A 81 21.91 -13.92 -0.15
N ILE A 82 21.04 -14.37 -1.05
CA ILE A 82 21.35 -15.45 -2.01
C ILE A 82 22.09 -14.91 -3.24
N GLY A 83 22.28 -13.59 -3.35
CA GLY A 83 22.89 -12.95 -4.52
C GLY A 83 22.04 -13.13 -5.79
N ALA A 84 20.75 -13.40 -5.62
CA ALA A 84 19.81 -13.41 -6.72
C ALA A 84 19.60 -11.95 -7.15
N ASP A 85 20.09 -11.59 -8.34
CA ASP A 85 19.88 -10.28 -8.92
C ASP A 85 18.36 -10.04 -9.05
N VAL A 86 17.84 -9.07 -8.28
CA VAL A 86 16.41 -8.72 -8.17
C VAL A 86 16.08 -7.47 -8.96
#